data_AF-A0A5K0WPX2-F1
#
_entry.id   AF-A0A5K0WPX2-F1
#
_cell.length_a   1.000
_cell.length_b   1.000
_cell.length_c   1.000
_cell.angle_alpha   90.00
_cell.angle_beta   90.00
_cell.angle_gamma   90.00
#
_symmetry.space_group_name_H-M   'P 1'
#
loop_
_entity.id
_entity.type
_entity.pdbx_description
1 polymer ?
#
loop_
_entity_poly.entity_id
_entity_poly.type
_entity_poly.pdbx_seq_one_letter_code
_entity_poly.pdbx_strand_id
1 'polypeptide(L)'
;NPSASNPQGYTKANDRMIDLHGLHVSEALHVLKRELSILRTAARSGSQRLQVYICVGTGHHTKGSRTPARLPAAVEKYLLEEEHLEFGEPQPGLLRVVIY
;
A
#
# COMPACT_ATOMS: atom_id res chain seq x y z
N ASN A 1 22.68 15.42 31.73
CA ASN A 1 22.50 14.38 30.69
C ASN A 1 21.04 14.32 30.26
N PRO A 2 20.61 15.06 29.22
CA PRO A 2 19.31 14.84 28.61
C PRO A 2 19.45 13.85 27.44
N SER A 3 18.90 12.65 27.61
CA SER A 3 18.86 11.63 26.57
C SER A 3 17.79 11.95 25.53
N ALA A 4 18.26 12.11 24.29
CA ALA A 4 17.55 11.89 23.03
C ALA A 4 16.10 12.40 22.96
N SER A 5 15.96 13.67 22.59
CA SER A 5 14.89 14.07 21.68
C SER A 5 14.98 13.17 20.46
N ASN A 6 14.04 12.24 20.33
CA ASN A 6 13.82 11.53 19.09
C ASN A 6 12.83 12.38 18.28
N PRO A 7 13.27 13.23 17.34
CA PRO A 7 12.35 13.88 16.42
C PRO A 7 11.90 12.81 15.44
N GLN A 8 10.95 11.97 15.85
CA GLN A 8 10.18 11.18 14.91
C GLN A 8 9.22 12.15 14.22
N GLY A 9 9.79 12.99 13.35
CA GLY A 9 9.09 13.78 12.38
C GLY A 9 8.43 12.84 11.38
N TYR A 10 7.29 12.30 11.75
CA TYR A 10 6.28 11.92 10.78
C TYR A 10 5.22 12.98 10.87
N THR A 11 5.28 13.93 9.95
CA THR A 11 4.12 14.71 9.51
C THR A 11 3.08 13.73 8.95
N LYS A 12 2.45 12.91 9.81
CA LYS A 12 1.64 11.74 9.44
C LYS A 12 0.15 12.08 9.39
N ALA A 13 -0.19 13.21 8.78
CA ALA A 13 -1.59 13.57 8.56
C ALA A 13 -2.12 13.01 7.22
N ASN A 14 -1.23 12.60 6.30
CA ASN A 14 -1.60 12.21 4.93
C ASN A 14 -1.04 10.83 4.49
N ASP A 15 -0.45 10.08 5.41
CA ASP A 15 0.09 8.75 5.16
C ASP A 15 -1.07 7.74 5.28
N ARG A 16 -1.54 7.23 4.14
CA ARG A 16 -2.72 6.34 4.07
C ARG A 16 -2.26 4.91 3.90
N MET A 17 -2.67 4.01 4.78
CA MET A 17 -2.27 2.61 4.72
C MET A 17 -3.45 1.74 4.27
N ILE A 18 -3.24 0.92 3.25
CA ILE A 18 -4.16 -0.09 2.76
C ILE A 18 -3.59 -1.44 3.15
N ASP A 19 -4.34 -2.18 3.93
CA ASP A 19 -3.94 -3.47 4.44
C ASP A 19 -4.65 -4.58 3.66
N LEU A 20 -3.86 -5.38 2.94
CA LEU A 20 -4.33 -6.47 2.09
C LEU A 20 -3.83 -7.84 2.58
N HIS A 21 -3.14 -7.88 3.73
CA HIS A 21 -2.55 -9.12 4.23
C HIS A 21 -3.65 -10.16 4.51
N GLY A 22 -3.39 -11.41 4.14
CA GLY A 22 -4.31 -12.52 4.39
C GLY A 22 -5.56 -12.57 3.51
N LEU A 23 -5.79 -11.58 2.63
CA LEU A 23 -6.86 -11.60 1.65
C LEU A 23 -6.48 -12.47 0.44
N HIS A 24 -7.48 -13.10 -0.21
CA HIS A 24 -7.23 -13.64 -1.54
C HIS A 24 -6.92 -12.54 -2.54
N VAL A 25 -6.20 -12.88 -3.62
CA VAL A 25 -5.84 -11.96 -4.70
C VAL A 25 -7.03 -11.15 -5.20
N SER A 26 -8.15 -11.80 -5.49
CA SER A 26 -9.35 -11.11 -5.97
C SER A 26 -9.93 -10.16 -4.94
N GLU A 27 -9.98 -10.54 -3.66
CA GLU A 27 -10.49 -9.69 -2.58
C GLU A 27 -9.59 -8.47 -2.38
N ALA A 28 -8.28 -8.71 -2.36
CA ALA A 28 -7.29 -7.66 -2.20
C ALA A 28 -7.33 -6.63 -3.34
N LEU A 29 -7.46 -7.07 -4.59
CA LEU A 29 -7.61 -6.15 -5.73
C LEU A 29 -8.90 -5.34 -5.65
N HIS A 30 -10.01 -5.95 -5.24
CA HIS A 30 -11.26 -5.21 -5.04
C HIS A 30 -11.14 -4.14 -3.94
N VAL A 31 -10.52 -4.49 -2.81
CA VAL A 31 -10.26 -3.55 -1.70
C VAL A 31 -9.31 -2.46 -2.15
N LEU A 32 -8.19 -2.81 -2.80
CA LEU A 32 -7.21 -1.85 -3.30
C LEU A 32 -7.84 -0.83 -4.25
N LYS A 33 -8.62 -1.30 -5.23
CA LYS A 33 -9.31 -0.43 -6.20
C LYS A 33 -10.29 0.53 -5.51
N ARG A 34 -11.06 0.03 -4.54
CA ARG A 34 -12.00 0.84 -3.76
C ARG A 34 -11.25 1.92 -2.97
N GLU A 35 -10.24 1.53 -2.21
CA GLU A 35 -9.48 2.44 -1.35
C GLU A 35 -8.73 3.49 -2.18
N LEU A 36 -8.04 3.09 -3.26
CA LEU A 36 -7.36 4.02 -4.15
C LEU A 36 -8.33 5.04 -4.77
N SER A 37 -9.54 4.62 -5.18
CA SER A 37 -10.55 5.53 -5.72
C SER A 37 -11.01 6.58 -4.69
N ILE A 38 -11.24 6.15 -3.43
CA ILE A 38 -11.60 7.05 -2.32
C ILE A 38 -10.45 8.03 -2.05
N LEU A 39 -9.23 7.51 -1.92
CA LEU A 39 -8.05 8.33 -1.64
C LEU A 39 -7.75 9.31 -2.78
N ARG A 40 -7.94 8.91 -4.03
CA ARG A 40 -7.79 9.79 -5.21
C ARG A 40 -8.82 10.91 -5.21
N THR A 41 -10.06 10.60 -4.85
CA THR A 41 -11.11 11.61 -4.69
C THR A 41 -10.75 12.60 -3.58
N ALA A 42 -10.22 12.11 -2.45
CA ALA A 42 -9.75 12.94 -1.36
C ALA A 42 -8.53 13.80 -1.73
N ALA A 43 -7.54 13.24 -2.45
CA ALA A 43 -6.36 13.94 -2.95
C ALA A 43 -6.76 15.10 -3.86
N ARG A 44 -7.67 14.84 -4.80
CA ARG A 44 -8.22 15.83 -5.73
C ARG A 44 -9.01 16.92 -5.00
N SER A 45 -9.84 16.54 -4.03
CA SER A 45 -10.63 17.50 -3.24
C SER A 45 -9.75 18.38 -2.33
N GLY A 46 -8.66 17.82 -1.80
CA GLY A 46 -7.69 18.55 -0.99
C GLY A 46 -6.66 19.32 -1.83
N SER A 47 -6.55 19.03 -3.14
CA SER A 47 -5.44 19.47 -3.99
C SER A 47 -4.06 19.17 -3.38
N GLN A 48 -3.92 17.99 -2.77
CA GLN A 48 -2.68 17.56 -2.13
C GLN A 48 -2.28 16.16 -2.60
N ARG A 49 -0.97 15.96 -2.76
CA ARG A 49 -0.40 14.63 -2.98
C ARG A 49 -0.63 13.77 -1.73
N LEU A 50 -1.21 12.58 -1.91
CA LEU A 50 -1.34 11.60 -0.86
C LEU A 50 -0.34 10.47 -1.06
N GLN A 51 0.35 10.13 0.02
CA GLN A 51 1.27 9.01 0.04
C GLN A 51 0.54 7.80 0.61
N VAL A 52 0.45 6.73 -0.18
CA VAL A 52 -0.30 5.53 0.16
C VAL A 52 0.65 4.35 0.29
N TYR A 53 0.50 3.59 1.38
CA TYR A 53 1.27 2.39 1.66
C TYR A 53 0.35 1.18 1.59
N ILE A 54 0.76 0.16 0.87
CA ILE A 54 -0.04 -1.03 0.60
C ILE A 54 0.69 -2.22 1.20
N CYS A 55 0.16 -2.76 2.29
CA CYS A 55 0.69 -3.94 2.94
C CYS A 55 0.09 -5.19 2.27
N VAL A 56 0.86 -5.84 1.40
CA VAL A 56 0.46 -7.10 0.75
C VAL A 56 0.84 -8.32 1.59
N GLY A 57 1.62 -8.11 2.66
CA GLY A 57 2.17 -9.16 3.50
C GLY A 57 3.28 -9.94 2.79
N THR A 58 4.14 -10.60 3.55
CA THR A 58 5.28 -11.37 3.02
C THR A 58 4.89 -12.75 2.47
N GLY A 59 3.61 -12.95 2.11
CA GLY A 59 3.12 -14.22 1.56
C GLY A 59 3.02 -15.39 2.55
N HIS A 60 3.06 -15.14 3.87
CA HIS A 60 3.16 -16.19 4.89
C HIS A 60 1.85 -16.87 5.33
N HIS A 61 0.70 -16.56 4.72
CA HIS A 61 -0.59 -17.08 5.18
C HIS A 61 -1.40 -17.68 4.03
N THR A 62 -1.18 -18.98 3.78
CA THR A 62 -2.25 -19.96 3.50
C THR A 62 -1.71 -21.33 3.87
N LYS A 63 -2.35 -21.99 4.83
CA LYS A 63 -2.00 -23.36 5.23
C LYS A 63 -2.34 -24.29 4.05
N GLY A 64 -1.34 -24.71 3.27
CA GLY A 64 -1.50 -25.88 2.41
C GLY A 64 -0.81 -25.90 1.05
N SER A 65 -0.25 -24.81 0.52
CA SER A 65 0.48 -24.93 -0.75
C SER A 65 1.53 -23.85 -0.96
N ARG A 66 2.79 -24.29 -1.08
CA ARG A 66 3.98 -23.54 -1.50
C ARG A 66 3.82 -23.07 -2.96
N THR A 67 2.88 -22.16 -3.20
CA THR A 67 2.81 -21.42 -4.46
C THR A 67 3.42 -20.04 -4.23
N PRO A 68 4.17 -19.48 -5.20
CA PRO A 68 4.77 -18.15 -5.07
C PRO A 68 3.68 -17.15 -4.71
N ALA A 69 3.97 -16.23 -3.79
CA ALA A 69 3.00 -15.27 -3.27
C ALA A 69 2.32 -14.53 -4.42
N ARG A 70 1.10 -14.95 -4.78
CA ARG A 70 0.37 -14.41 -5.95
C ARG A 70 -0.14 -12.99 -5.71
N LEU A 71 -0.29 -12.63 -4.44
CA LEU A 71 -0.87 -11.35 -4.04
C LEU A 71 0.07 -10.16 -4.31
N PRO A 72 1.34 -10.13 -3.85
CA PRO A 72 2.28 -9.06 -4.20
C PRO A 72 2.37 -8.83 -5.71
N ALA A 73 2.63 -9.90 -6.48
CA ALA A 73 2.75 -9.81 -7.93
C ALA A 73 1.47 -9.30 -8.62
N ALA A 74 0.28 -9.70 -8.14
CA ALA A 74 -0.99 -9.20 -8.69
C ALA A 74 -1.23 -7.72 -8.38
N VAL A 75 -0.85 -7.28 -7.18
CA VAL A 75 -0.97 -5.87 -6.77
C VAL A 75 0.01 -5.00 -7.52
N GLU A 76 1.27 -5.41 -7.65
CA GLU A 76 2.29 -4.70 -8.43
C GLU A 76 1.85 -4.54 -9.90
N LYS A 77 1.36 -5.63 -10.50
CA LYS A 77 0.81 -5.62 -11.86
C LYS A 77 -0.36 -4.65 -12.00
N TYR A 78 -1.30 -4.67 -11.05
CA TYR A 78 -2.44 -3.75 -11.03
C TYR A 78 -2.00 -2.28 -10.95
N LEU A 79 -1.03 -1.96 -10.09
CA LEU A 79 -0.53 -0.59 -9.95
C LEU A 79 0.11 -0.07 -11.23
N LEU A 80 0.89 -0.89 -11.93
CA LEU A 80 1.58 -0.49 -13.17
C LEU A 80 0.67 -0.47 -14.40
N GLU A 81 -0.17 -1.49 -14.57
CA GLU A 81 -0.98 -1.66 -15.79
C GLU A 81 -2.32 -0.96 -15.73
N GLU A 82 -3.01 -0.95 -14.58
CA GLU A 82 -4.36 -0.40 -14.46
C GLU A 82 -4.34 1.02 -13.90
N GLU A 83 -3.60 1.26 -12.82
CA GLU A 83 -3.55 2.58 -12.19
C GLU A 83 -2.47 3.49 -12.82
N HIS A 84 -1.52 2.91 -13.57
CA HIS A 84 -0.33 3.60 -14.10
C HIS A 84 0.44 4.39 -13.03
N LEU A 85 0.49 3.83 -11.82
CA LEU A 85 1.18 4.41 -10.68
C LEU A 85 2.54 3.74 -10.50
N GLU A 86 3.57 4.57 -10.41
CA GLU A 86 4.87 4.11 -9.95
C GLU A 86 4.78 3.75 -8.47
N PHE A 87 5.26 2.56 -8.14
CA PHE A 87 5.38 2.09 -6.76
C PHE A 87 6.85 1.93 -6.38
N GLY A 88 7.15 2.17 -5.11
CA GLY A 88 8.41 1.78 -4.49
C GLY A 88 8.17 0.76 -3.40
N GLU A 89 9.11 -0.14 -3.17
CA GLU A 89 9.04 -1.12 -2.08
C GLU A 89 10.05 -0.74 -0.99
N PRO A 90 9.69 0.09 0.00
CA PRO A 90 10.60 0.45 1.10
C PRO A 90 11.02 -0.76 1.94
N GLN A 91 10.18 -1.79 2.04
CA GLN A 91 10.46 -3.02 2.76
C GLN A 91 9.68 -4.19 2.14
N PRO A 92 10.16 -5.44 2.29
CA PRO A 92 9.51 -6.61 1.71
C PRO A 92 8.01 -6.71 2.05
N GLY A 93 7.15 -6.73 1.03
CA GLY A 93 5.70 -6.85 1.18
C GLY A 93 4.97 -5.57 1.58
N LEU A 94 5.64 -4.42 1.52
CA LEU A 94 5.04 -3.09 1.67
C LEU A 94 5.35 -2.25 0.45
N LEU A 95 4.32 -1.92 -0.33
CA LEU A 95 4.44 -1.04 -1.49
C LEU A 95 4.06 0.38 -1.10
N ARG A 96 4.70 1.36 -1.73
CA ARG A 96 4.45 2.79 -1.52
C ARG A 96 4.14 3.43 -2.86
N VAL A 97 2.99 4.08 -2.97
CA VAL A 97 2.55 4.84 -4.15
C VAL A 97 2.22 6.27 -3.77
N VAL A 98 2.26 7.16 -4.76
CA VAL A 98 1.87 8.57 -4.59
C VAL A 98 0.73 8.86 -5.56
N ILE A 99 -0.38 9.39 -5.04
CA ILE A 99 -1.55 9.76 -5.83
C ILE A 99 -1.86 11.26 -5.68
N TYR A 100 -2.61 11.80 -6.63
CA TYR A 100 -2.86 13.23 -6.84
C TYR A 100 -4.36 13.51 -7.00
#